data_AF-X6FQ21-F1
#
_entry.id   AF-X6FQ21-F1
#
_cell.length_a   1.000
_cell.length_b   1.000
_cell.length_c   1.000
_cell.angle_alpha   90.00
_cell.angle_beta   90.00
_cell.angle_gamma   90.00
#
_symmetry.space_group_name_H-M   'P 1'
#
loop_
_entity.id
_entity.type
_entity.pdbx_description
1 polymer ?
#
loop_
_entity_poly.entity_id
_entity_poly.type
_entity_poly.pdbx_seq_one_letter_code
_entity_poly.pdbx_strand_id
1 'polypeptide(L)'
;MRVVAGTIIRIPEIETKVFLAHSLYLHAEIAGATRRRLIELRVRDAKLREIPHAISVVSNELLYSDSAAEFVFGYSVLVADLVERQTRYAERTSRLLDRPSVAIMRRFTPDLEEVADWLETARAAYVAIEPESHLFETHIAAMLKTRALDSRPSPLSRQSSRGPYQRTNECARDGRFALFHQSRLYSTSDGLQKVPDDQYGADRLELARVQRDEIDAIETFANVLFDLDNAPFELVEQLARFVEDEARHVEAGHAMLANLGYDPFELPCSIIGINVRAPMPPVLAFAQLNIFGELNIVGRLNVLAQQAYARDDDLIGKAFDFVHADELTHVRRGRKLLIEMAPGENPADVEENARRLAARRLGEEGVLGEDYALALTRKQVGDLMGE
;
A
#
# COMPACT_ATOMS: atom_id res chain seq x y z
N MET A 1 -7.85 -4.15 6.91
CA MET A 1 -6.40 -3.87 6.93
C MET A 1 -5.57 -5.03 6.41
N ARG A 2 -5.22 -6.06 7.21
CA ARG A 2 -4.34 -7.17 6.76
C ARG A 2 -4.78 -7.83 5.44
N VAL A 3 -6.09 -8.08 5.28
CA VAL A 3 -6.66 -8.64 4.03
C VAL A 3 -6.33 -7.76 2.82
N VAL A 4 -6.52 -6.44 2.92
CA VAL A 4 -6.20 -5.50 1.83
C VAL A 4 -4.70 -5.49 1.57
N ALA A 5 -3.90 -5.38 2.63
CA ALA A 5 -2.44 -5.31 2.52
C ALA A 5 -1.82 -6.57 1.89
N GLY A 6 -2.32 -7.76 2.22
CA GLY A 6 -1.88 -9.03 1.61
C GLY A 6 -2.31 -9.22 0.16
N THR A 7 -3.22 -8.38 -0.35
CA THR A 7 -3.78 -8.49 -1.69
C THR A 7 -3.24 -7.42 -2.65
N ILE A 8 -2.82 -6.25 -2.19
CA ILE A 8 -2.41 -5.14 -3.08
C ILE A 8 -1.39 -5.58 -4.16
N ILE A 9 -0.39 -6.40 -3.81
CA ILE A 9 0.65 -6.84 -4.76
C ILE A 9 0.12 -7.63 -5.96
N ARG A 10 -1.02 -8.32 -5.83
CA ARG A 10 -1.62 -9.15 -6.89
C ARG A 10 -2.70 -8.43 -7.70
N ILE A 11 -3.08 -7.22 -7.31
CA ILE A 11 -3.97 -6.39 -8.13
C ILE A 11 -3.15 -5.86 -9.30
N PRO A 12 -3.61 -5.90 -10.55
CA PRO A 12 -2.88 -5.28 -11.66
C PRO A 12 -3.22 -3.79 -11.81
N GLU A 13 -4.51 -3.44 -11.78
CA GLU A 13 -4.98 -2.09 -12.11
C GLU A 13 -4.49 -1.05 -11.11
N ILE A 14 -3.87 0.01 -11.62
CA ILE A 14 -3.27 1.05 -10.77
C ILE A 14 -4.33 1.79 -9.94
N GLU A 15 -5.48 2.11 -10.54
CA GLU A 15 -6.57 2.82 -9.85
C GLU A 15 -7.07 1.98 -8.68
N THR A 16 -7.20 0.67 -8.87
CA THR A 16 -7.59 -0.26 -7.80
C THR A 16 -6.52 -0.34 -6.71
N LYS A 17 -5.23 -0.36 -7.05
CA LYS A 17 -4.17 -0.37 -6.02
C LYS A 17 -4.16 0.89 -5.17
N VAL A 18 -4.15 2.05 -5.82
CA VAL A 18 -4.13 3.37 -5.16
C VAL A 18 -5.35 3.48 -4.25
N PHE A 19 -6.52 3.09 -4.73
CA PHE A 19 -7.71 3.13 -3.90
C PHE A 19 -7.67 2.12 -2.74
N LEU A 20 -7.17 0.91 -2.96
CA LEU A 20 -7.05 -0.07 -1.88
C LEU A 20 -6.08 0.42 -0.80
N ALA A 21 -5.00 1.10 -1.17
CA ALA A 21 -4.09 1.78 -0.26
C ALA A 21 -4.81 2.86 0.56
N HIS A 22 -5.64 3.67 -0.08
CA HIS A 22 -6.49 4.65 0.60
C HIS A 22 -7.48 4.02 1.58
N SER A 23 -8.21 3.00 1.12
CA SER A 23 -9.15 2.27 1.97
C SER A 23 -8.45 1.64 3.19
N LEU A 24 -7.22 1.13 3.02
CA LEU A 24 -6.42 0.56 4.09
C LEU A 24 -6.15 1.60 5.18
N TYR A 25 -5.78 2.83 4.81
CA TYR A 25 -5.58 3.94 5.73
C TYR A 25 -6.88 4.36 6.43
N LEU A 26 -7.98 4.52 5.71
CA LEU A 26 -9.28 4.82 6.31
C LEU A 26 -9.68 3.76 7.35
N HIS A 27 -9.53 2.48 7.01
CA HIS A 27 -9.78 1.39 7.96
C HIS A 27 -8.88 1.45 9.18
N ALA A 28 -7.64 1.91 9.04
CA ALA A 28 -6.72 2.10 10.17
C ALA A 28 -7.17 3.22 11.10
N GLU A 29 -7.57 4.38 10.56
CA GLU A 29 -8.09 5.51 11.35
C GLU A 29 -9.36 5.13 12.12
N ILE A 30 -10.29 4.44 11.46
CA ILE A 30 -11.54 3.94 12.05
C ILE A 30 -11.23 2.96 13.17
N ALA A 31 -10.35 1.99 12.90
CA ALA A 31 -9.95 0.99 13.88
C ALA A 31 -9.23 1.63 15.06
N GLY A 32 -8.36 2.62 14.84
CA GLY A 32 -7.64 3.33 15.89
C GLY A 32 -8.57 4.10 16.81
N ALA A 33 -9.50 4.87 16.25
CA ALA A 33 -10.50 5.59 17.03
C ALA A 33 -11.39 4.63 17.82
N THR A 34 -11.83 3.54 17.20
CA THR A 34 -12.66 2.52 17.86
C THR A 34 -11.89 1.80 18.97
N ARG A 35 -10.62 1.44 18.74
CA ARG A 35 -9.75 0.77 19.72
C ARG A 35 -9.55 1.64 20.96
N ARG A 36 -9.19 2.91 20.77
CA ARG A 36 -9.05 3.89 21.85
C ARG A 36 -10.34 3.97 22.67
N ARG A 37 -11.50 4.02 22.00
CA ARG A 37 -12.80 4.05 22.67
C ARG A 37 -13.11 2.77 23.46
N LEU A 38 -12.81 1.59 22.91
CA LEU A 38 -13.02 0.33 23.61
C LEU A 38 -12.18 0.24 24.89
N ILE A 39 -10.96 0.78 24.88
CA ILE A 39 -10.10 0.86 26.07
C ILE A 39 -10.73 1.78 27.13
N GLU A 40 -11.27 2.94 26.75
CA GLU A 40 -12.01 3.83 27.67
C GLU A 40 -13.26 3.15 28.26
N LEU A 41 -13.91 2.29 27.48
CA LEU A 41 -15.00 1.41 27.91
C LEU A 41 -14.52 0.17 28.69
N ARG A 42 -13.24 0.16 29.10
CA ARG A 42 -12.60 -0.87 29.96
C ARG A 42 -12.46 -2.24 29.28
N VAL A 43 -12.46 -2.29 27.95
CA VAL A 43 -12.06 -3.49 27.22
C VAL A 43 -10.53 -3.62 27.30
N ARG A 44 -10.07 -4.79 27.73
CA ARG A 44 -8.63 -5.08 27.87
C ARG A 44 -7.97 -5.17 26.50
N ASP A 45 -6.74 -4.65 26.35
CA ASP A 45 -5.98 -4.69 25.10
C ASP A 45 -5.85 -6.10 24.52
N ALA A 46 -5.60 -7.11 25.37
CA ALA A 46 -5.52 -8.50 24.97
C ALA A 46 -6.79 -8.98 24.22
N LYS A 47 -7.98 -8.51 24.64
CA LYS A 47 -9.25 -8.87 23.99
C LYS A 47 -9.39 -8.20 22.61
N LEU A 48 -8.76 -7.06 22.41
CA LEU A 48 -8.76 -6.32 21.14
C LEU A 48 -7.79 -6.93 20.11
N ARG A 49 -6.97 -7.91 20.50
CA ARG A 49 -6.12 -8.70 19.60
C ARG A 49 -6.81 -9.98 19.14
N GLU A 50 -7.88 -10.41 19.82
CA GLU A 50 -8.65 -11.58 19.44
C GLU A 50 -9.55 -11.27 18.24
N ILE A 51 -9.27 -11.90 17.10
CA ILE A 51 -10.14 -11.83 15.91
C ILE A 51 -11.23 -12.89 16.06
N PRO A 52 -12.53 -12.52 16.04
CA PRO A 52 -13.62 -13.50 16.07
C PRO A 52 -13.48 -14.52 14.95
N HIS A 53 -13.71 -15.81 15.25
CA HIS A 53 -13.52 -16.90 14.27
C HIS A 53 -14.26 -16.63 12.95
N ALA A 54 -15.51 -16.19 12.99
CA ALA A 54 -16.27 -15.86 11.78
C ALA A 54 -15.62 -14.77 10.92
N ILE A 55 -15.01 -13.75 11.53
CA ILE A 55 -14.27 -12.71 10.79
C ILE A 55 -12.98 -13.29 10.22
N SER A 56 -12.29 -14.14 10.97
CA SER A 56 -11.08 -14.82 10.50
C SER A 56 -11.37 -15.69 9.26
N VAL A 57 -12.46 -16.46 9.27
CA VAL A 57 -12.86 -17.29 8.11
C VAL A 57 -13.14 -16.43 6.88
N VAL A 58 -13.95 -15.37 7.00
CA VAL A 58 -14.24 -14.45 5.87
C VAL A 58 -12.97 -13.75 5.38
N SER A 59 -12.11 -13.32 6.30
CA SER A 59 -10.83 -12.67 5.96
C SER A 59 -9.91 -13.61 5.17
N ASN A 60 -9.83 -14.87 5.59
CA ASN A 60 -9.05 -15.88 4.89
C ASN A 60 -9.66 -16.20 3.52
N GLU A 61 -10.98 -16.25 3.41
CA GLU A 61 -11.65 -16.47 2.14
C GLU A 61 -11.32 -15.36 1.13
N LEU A 62 -11.34 -14.10 1.57
CA LEU A 62 -10.95 -12.94 0.74
C LEU A 62 -9.48 -13.00 0.31
N LEU A 63 -8.55 -13.41 1.18
CA LEU A 63 -7.14 -13.59 0.81
C LEU A 63 -6.98 -14.63 -0.31
N TYR A 64 -7.85 -15.65 -0.34
CA TYR A 64 -7.88 -16.70 -1.35
C TYR A 64 -8.74 -16.36 -2.58
N SER A 65 -9.08 -15.10 -2.82
CA SER A 65 -9.62 -14.65 -4.11
C SER A 65 -8.65 -15.02 -5.24
N ASP A 66 -9.17 -15.58 -6.32
CA ASP A 66 -8.37 -16.05 -7.45
C ASP A 66 -8.03 -14.91 -8.43
N SER A 67 -8.77 -13.79 -8.40
CA SER A 67 -8.55 -12.61 -9.24
C SER A 67 -8.77 -11.29 -8.49
N ALA A 68 -8.36 -10.18 -9.10
CA ALA A 68 -8.66 -8.83 -8.61
C ALA A 68 -10.18 -8.57 -8.56
N ALA A 69 -10.91 -9.05 -9.56
CA ALA A 69 -12.36 -8.94 -9.60
C ALA A 69 -13.02 -9.69 -8.43
N GLU A 70 -12.66 -10.97 -8.20
CA GLU A 70 -13.18 -11.70 -7.03
C GLU A 70 -12.88 -10.96 -5.72
N PHE A 71 -11.66 -10.43 -5.55
CA PHE A 71 -11.32 -9.67 -4.35
C PHE A 71 -12.22 -8.46 -4.16
N VAL A 72 -12.37 -7.62 -5.20
CA VAL A 72 -13.19 -6.39 -5.14
C VAL A 72 -14.65 -6.72 -4.85
N PHE A 73 -15.20 -7.74 -5.50
CA PHE A 73 -16.56 -8.21 -5.26
C PHE A 73 -16.75 -8.69 -3.82
N GLY A 74 -15.86 -9.57 -3.32
CA GLY A 74 -15.94 -10.04 -1.93
C GLY A 74 -15.73 -8.91 -0.91
N TYR A 75 -14.80 -8.01 -1.19
CA TYR A 75 -14.46 -6.89 -0.30
C TYR A 75 -15.62 -5.88 -0.19
N SER A 76 -16.34 -5.63 -1.29
CA SER A 76 -17.56 -4.79 -1.28
C SER A 76 -18.61 -5.27 -0.28
N VAL A 77 -18.82 -6.58 -0.18
CA VAL A 77 -19.77 -7.18 0.78
C VAL A 77 -19.31 -6.92 2.22
N LEU A 78 -18.01 -7.06 2.49
CA LEU A 78 -17.46 -6.83 3.81
C LEU A 78 -17.60 -5.35 4.21
N VAL A 79 -17.30 -4.42 3.30
CA VAL A 79 -17.45 -2.98 3.54
C VAL A 79 -18.92 -2.61 3.75
N ALA A 80 -19.83 -3.15 2.95
CA ALA A 80 -21.27 -2.93 3.14
C ALA A 80 -21.78 -3.44 4.51
N ASP A 81 -21.33 -4.62 4.96
CA ASP A 81 -21.65 -5.13 6.31
C ASP A 81 -21.07 -4.22 7.41
N LEU A 82 -19.90 -3.63 7.21
CA LEU A 82 -19.31 -2.66 8.15
C LEU A 82 -20.12 -1.36 8.22
N VAL A 83 -20.50 -0.78 7.07
CA VAL A 83 -21.37 0.41 6.99
C VAL A 83 -22.68 0.17 7.72
N GLU A 84 -23.34 -0.96 7.44
CA GLU A 84 -24.62 -1.31 8.08
C GLU A 84 -24.47 -1.44 9.60
N ARG A 85 -23.41 -2.14 10.07
CA ARG A 85 -23.17 -2.34 11.51
C ARG A 85 -22.84 -1.04 12.22
N GLN A 86 -22.02 -0.19 11.61
CA GLN A 86 -21.65 1.11 12.17
C GLN A 86 -22.87 2.02 12.31
N THR A 87 -23.70 2.09 11.26
CA THR A 87 -24.95 2.85 11.24
C THR A 87 -25.91 2.35 12.31
N ARG A 88 -26.16 1.03 12.34
CA ARG A 88 -27.05 0.40 13.32
C ARG A 88 -26.56 0.61 14.76
N TYR A 89 -25.25 0.55 15.00
CA TYR A 89 -24.68 0.82 16.31
C TYR A 89 -24.93 2.28 16.73
N ALA A 90 -24.71 3.25 15.84
CA ALA A 90 -24.93 4.67 16.11
C ALA A 90 -26.43 5.00 16.38
N GLU A 91 -27.35 4.27 15.76
CA GLU A 91 -28.80 4.43 15.96
C GLU A 91 -29.30 3.83 17.27
N ARG A 92 -28.82 2.64 17.63
CA ARG A 92 -29.29 1.89 18.81
C ARG A 92 -28.63 2.30 20.12
N THR A 93 -27.50 3.00 20.04
CA THR A 93 -26.73 3.40 21.23
C THR A 93 -27.29 4.69 21.83
N SER A 94 -27.46 4.70 23.16
CA SER A 94 -27.94 5.89 23.88
C SER A 94 -26.97 7.05 23.74
N ARG A 95 -27.41 8.14 23.09
CA ARG A 95 -26.63 9.38 22.95
C ARG A 95 -26.41 10.12 24.28
N LEU A 96 -27.13 9.74 25.34
CA LEU A 96 -26.93 10.26 26.68
C LEU A 96 -25.82 9.51 27.42
N LEU A 97 -25.84 8.17 27.34
CA LEU A 97 -24.93 7.31 28.10
C LEU A 97 -23.60 7.06 27.38
N ASP A 98 -23.61 7.01 26.05
CA ASP A 98 -22.42 6.75 25.24
C ASP A 98 -22.36 7.65 24.00
N ARG A 99 -22.41 8.96 24.25
CA ARG A 99 -22.20 9.99 23.23
C ARG A 99 -20.87 9.83 22.48
N PRO A 100 -19.73 9.53 23.12
CA PRO A 100 -18.45 9.43 22.42
C PRO A 100 -18.42 8.32 21.37
N SER A 101 -18.95 7.12 21.66
CA SER A 101 -18.98 6.05 20.66
C SER A 101 -19.88 6.42 19.47
N VAL A 102 -21.04 7.03 19.72
CA VAL A 102 -21.92 7.52 18.62
C VAL A 102 -21.23 8.58 17.78
N ALA A 103 -20.46 9.48 18.40
CA ALA A 103 -19.72 10.51 17.68
C ALA A 103 -18.63 9.92 16.78
N ILE A 104 -17.90 8.90 17.25
CA ILE A 104 -16.91 8.17 16.44
C ILE A 104 -17.59 7.51 15.25
N MET A 105 -18.65 6.73 15.47
CA MET A 105 -19.34 6.04 14.37
C MET A 105 -19.86 7.02 13.31
N ARG A 106 -20.41 8.18 13.71
CA ARG A 106 -20.87 9.19 12.75
C ARG A 106 -19.74 9.89 12.02
N ARG A 107 -18.63 10.16 12.70
CA ARG A 107 -17.48 10.85 12.11
C ARG A 107 -16.95 10.07 10.91
N PHE A 108 -16.87 8.76 11.03
CA PHE A 108 -16.27 7.87 10.03
C PHE A 108 -17.30 7.24 9.07
N THR A 109 -18.59 7.55 9.19
CA THR A 109 -19.58 7.05 8.24
C THR A 109 -19.27 7.49 6.81
N PRO A 110 -18.97 8.78 6.54
CA PRO A 110 -18.65 9.23 5.18
C PRO A 110 -17.44 8.51 4.58
N ASP A 111 -16.39 8.29 5.38
CA ASP A 111 -15.18 7.60 4.92
C ASP A 111 -15.49 6.14 4.50
N LEU A 112 -16.37 5.43 5.21
CA LEU A 112 -16.79 4.09 4.81
C LEU A 112 -17.75 4.08 3.61
N GLU A 113 -18.61 5.10 3.49
CA GLU A 113 -19.50 5.28 2.35
C GLU A 113 -18.71 5.57 1.08
N GLU A 114 -17.67 6.42 1.16
CA GLU A 114 -16.71 6.63 0.09
C GLU A 114 -16.07 5.31 -0.35
N VAL A 115 -15.67 4.47 0.61
CA VAL A 115 -15.09 3.17 0.26
C VAL A 115 -16.10 2.29 -0.47
N ALA A 116 -17.35 2.26 -0.01
CA ALA A 116 -18.41 1.48 -0.62
C ALA A 116 -18.74 1.97 -2.05
N ASP A 117 -18.88 3.29 -2.23
CA ASP A 117 -19.25 3.91 -3.51
C ASP A 117 -18.19 3.65 -4.59
N TRP A 118 -16.91 3.75 -4.24
CA TRP A 118 -15.84 3.41 -5.16
C TRP A 118 -15.85 1.92 -5.50
N LEU A 119 -16.07 1.03 -4.52
CA LEU A 119 -16.15 -0.41 -4.77
C LEU A 119 -17.30 -0.77 -5.69
N GLU A 120 -18.44 -0.08 -5.62
CA GLU A 120 -19.52 -0.25 -6.60
C GLU A 120 -19.10 0.16 -8.02
N THR A 121 -18.36 1.27 -8.14
CA THR A 121 -17.81 1.72 -9.43
C THR A 121 -16.81 0.70 -9.99
N ALA A 122 -15.89 0.20 -9.16
CA ALA A 122 -14.92 -0.80 -9.56
C ALA A 122 -15.57 -2.13 -9.92
N ARG A 123 -16.60 -2.57 -9.17
CA ARG A 123 -17.40 -3.75 -9.51
C ARG A 123 -18.02 -3.60 -10.90
N ALA A 124 -18.64 -2.46 -11.20
CA ALA A 124 -19.23 -2.23 -12.52
C ALA A 124 -18.20 -2.35 -13.65
N ALA A 125 -16.96 -1.89 -13.42
CA ALA A 125 -15.86 -2.06 -14.38
C ALA A 125 -15.44 -3.55 -14.51
N TYR A 126 -15.29 -4.27 -13.40
CA TYR A 126 -14.91 -5.69 -13.42
C TYR A 126 -16.01 -6.61 -13.95
N VAL A 127 -17.31 -6.28 -13.81
CA VAL A 127 -18.42 -7.06 -14.43
C VAL A 127 -18.22 -7.22 -15.94
N ALA A 128 -17.67 -6.19 -16.61
CA ALA A 128 -17.43 -6.23 -18.05
C ALA A 128 -16.30 -7.20 -18.46
N ILE A 129 -15.43 -7.57 -17.51
CA ILE A 129 -14.22 -8.37 -17.74
C ILE A 129 -14.42 -9.80 -17.21
N GLU A 130 -14.92 -9.93 -15.98
CA GLU A 130 -15.06 -11.18 -15.25
C GLU A 130 -16.43 -11.27 -14.55
N PRO A 131 -17.53 -11.47 -15.30
CA PRO A 131 -18.87 -11.41 -14.74
C PRO A 131 -19.12 -12.48 -13.67
N GLU A 132 -18.45 -13.63 -13.73
CA GLU A 132 -18.61 -14.74 -12.77
C GLU A 132 -18.13 -14.42 -11.35
N SER A 133 -17.36 -13.34 -11.15
CA SER A 133 -16.93 -12.92 -9.80
C SER A 133 -18.09 -12.57 -8.85
N HIS A 134 -19.30 -12.34 -9.37
CA HIS A 134 -20.53 -12.21 -8.57
C HIS A 134 -20.88 -13.48 -7.75
N LEU A 135 -20.41 -14.65 -8.20
CA LEU A 135 -20.57 -15.89 -7.44
C LEU A 135 -19.76 -15.85 -6.13
N PHE A 136 -18.58 -15.24 -6.17
CA PHE A 136 -17.74 -15.06 -5.00
C PHE A 136 -18.33 -14.04 -4.02
N GLU A 137 -18.91 -12.94 -4.52
CA GLU A 137 -19.71 -12.02 -3.71
C GLU A 137 -20.84 -12.75 -2.95
N THR A 138 -21.60 -13.58 -3.67
CA THR A 138 -22.68 -14.39 -3.09
C THR A 138 -22.14 -15.34 -2.02
N HIS A 139 -20.98 -15.95 -2.25
CA HIS A 139 -20.29 -16.82 -1.28
C HIS A 139 -19.91 -16.05 -0.01
N ILE A 140 -19.22 -14.91 -0.13
CA ILE A 140 -18.83 -14.08 1.02
C ILE A 140 -20.06 -13.57 1.80
N ALA A 141 -21.11 -13.14 1.10
CA ALA A 141 -22.36 -12.72 1.72
C ALA A 141 -23.04 -13.86 2.50
N ALA A 142 -22.98 -15.09 1.98
CA ALA A 142 -23.50 -16.26 2.70
C ALA A 142 -22.71 -16.53 3.99
N MET A 143 -21.37 -16.44 3.95
CA MET A 143 -20.51 -16.61 5.13
C MET A 143 -20.74 -15.52 6.20
N LEU A 144 -20.94 -14.28 5.78
CA LEU A 144 -21.28 -13.18 6.70
C LEU A 144 -22.68 -13.33 7.29
N LYS A 145 -23.63 -13.95 6.58
CA LYS A 145 -24.97 -14.23 7.10
C LYS A 145 -25.01 -15.41 8.07
N THR A 146 -24.22 -16.46 7.87
CA THR A 146 -24.15 -17.59 8.82
C THR A 146 -23.58 -17.16 10.17
N ARG A 147 -22.74 -16.11 10.22
CA ARG A 147 -22.34 -15.43 11.47
C ARG A 147 -23.52 -14.88 12.28
N ALA A 148 -24.66 -14.55 11.66
CA ALA A 148 -25.81 -14.00 12.37
C ALA A 148 -26.73 -15.08 12.97
N LEU A 149 -26.53 -16.34 12.60
CA LEU A 149 -27.40 -17.47 12.97
C LEU A 149 -26.50 -18.67 13.32
N ASP A 150 -26.20 -18.85 14.61
CA ASP A 150 -25.31 -19.89 15.18
C ASP A 150 -25.67 -21.35 14.79
N SER A 151 -26.73 -21.58 14.02
CA SER A 151 -27.29 -22.90 13.70
C SER A 151 -27.29 -23.26 12.22
N ARG A 152 -26.70 -22.45 11.32
CA ARG A 152 -26.61 -22.81 9.88
C ARG A 152 -25.22 -23.36 9.53
N PRO A 153 -25.13 -24.42 8.72
CA PRO A 153 -23.84 -24.88 8.20
C PRO A 153 -23.20 -23.74 7.41
N SER A 154 -21.95 -23.43 7.74
CA SER A 154 -21.19 -22.43 6.98
C SER A 154 -20.82 -23.00 5.60
N PRO A 155 -20.81 -22.17 4.55
CA PRO A 155 -20.24 -22.57 3.26
C PRO A 155 -18.83 -23.17 3.44
N LEU A 156 -18.47 -24.14 2.59
CA LEU A 156 -17.11 -24.70 2.59
C LEU A 156 -16.13 -23.60 2.20
N SER A 157 -15.23 -23.23 3.13
CA SER A 157 -14.16 -22.26 2.86
C SER A 157 -13.11 -22.86 1.93
N ARG A 158 -12.59 -22.06 0.98
CA ARG A 158 -11.42 -22.40 0.14
C ARG A 158 -10.21 -22.80 0.99
N GLN A 159 -10.01 -22.19 2.16
CA GLN A 159 -8.92 -22.55 3.08
C GLN A 159 -9.01 -23.99 3.58
N SER A 160 -10.21 -24.57 3.70
CA SER A 160 -10.39 -25.97 4.16
C SER A 160 -9.62 -26.98 3.30
N SER A 161 -9.25 -26.57 2.08
CA SER A 161 -8.49 -27.35 1.11
C SER A 161 -7.02 -26.90 0.95
N ARG A 162 -6.55 -25.91 1.73
CA ARG A 162 -5.25 -25.22 1.57
C ARG A 162 -4.55 -24.97 2.92
N GLY A 163 -3.25 -24.67 2.90
CA GLY A 163 -2.48 -24.29 4.10
C GLY A 163 -2.80 -22.87 4.61
N PRO A 164 -2.02 -22.32 5.56
CA PRO A 164 -2.05 -20.89 5.86
C PRO A 164 -1.73 -20.07 4.59
N TYR A 165 -2.46 -18.98 4.37
CA TYR A 165 -2.24 -18.13 3.20
C TYR A 165 -0.85 -17.50 3.24
N GLN A 166 -0.17 -17.50 2.10
CA GLN A 166 1.07 -16.77 1.86
C GLN A 166 0.84 -15.85 0.68
N ARG A 167 1.18 -14.56 0.82
CA ARG A 167 1.13 -13.62 -0.29
C ARG A 167 2.17 -14.01 -1.35
N THR A 168 1.95 -13.57 -2.58
CA THR A 168 2.92 -13.76 -3.68
C THR A 168 4.13 -12.84 -3.48
N ASN A 169 5.26 -13.20 -4.10
CA ASN A 169 6.42 -12.33 -4.26
C ASN A 169 6.47 -11.67 -5.64
N GLU A 170 5.56 -12.04 -6.54
CA GLU A 170 5.46 -11.48 -7.88
C GLU A 170 4.40 -10.37 -7.88
N CYS A 171 4.79 -9.16 -8.30
CA CYS A 171 3.84 -8.08 -8.49
C CYS A 171 3.03 -8.30 -9.78
N ALA A 172 1.73 -8.05 -9.71
CA ALA A 172 0.92 -7.84 -10.91
C ALA A 172 0.98 -6.35 -11.25
N ARG A 173 1.39 -5.97 -12.46
CA ARG A 173 1.41 -4.56 -12.89
C ARG A 173 0.36 -4.34 -13.97
N ASP A 174 -0.15 -3.12 -14.01
CA ASP A 174 -1.17 -2.72 -14.99
C ASP A 174 -0.69 -2.99 -16.41
N GLY A 175 -1.51 -3.69 -17.20
CA GLY A 175 -1.17 -4.09 -18.56
C GLY A 175 -1.00 -2.93 -19.53
N ARG A 176 -1.41 -1.70 -19.14
CA ARG A 176 -1.15 -0.48 -19.92
C ARG A 176 0.31 -0.05 -19.89
N PHE A 177 1.09 -0.42 -18.87
CA PHE A 177 2.49 -0.05 -18.77
C PHE A 177 3.39 -0.97 -19.60
N ALA A 178 4.30 -0.37 -20.36
CA ALA A 178 5.53 -1.05 -20.71
C ALA A 178 6.40 -1.20 -19.44
N LEU A 179 6.89 -2.42 -19.18
CA LEU A 179 7.73 -2.70 -18.01
C LEU A 179 9.20 -2.77 -18.43
N PHE A 180 10.08 -2.27 -17.58
CA PHE A 180 11.49 -2.60 -17.65
C PHE A 180 11.97 -3.14 -16.31
N HIS A 181 12.66 -4.28 -16.38
CA HIS A 181 12.89 -5.16 -15.24
C HIS A 181 14.23 -4.93 -14.57
N GLN A 182 15.17 -4.23 -15.23
CA GLN A 182 16.59 -4.32 -14.89
C GLN A 182 17.22 -2.98 -14.45
N SER A 183 16.41 -1.94 -14.28
CA SER A 183 16.87 -0.64 -13.79
C SER A 183 15.69 0.22 -13.34
N ARG A 184 15.94 1.31 -12.62
CA ARG A 184 15.04 2.47 -12.48
C ARG A 184 15.70 3.76 -12.99
N LEU A 185 16.86 3.67 -13.64
CA LEU A 185 17.52 4.78 -14.34
C LEU A 185 16.80 5.09 -15.63
N TYR A 186 15.82 5.98 -15.55
CA TYR A 186 15.02 6.40 -16.68
C TYR A 186 15.86 6.95 -17.85
N SER A 187 16.90 7.74 -17.57
CA SER A 187 17.72 8.40 -18.59
C SER A 187 18.45 7.47 -19.56
N THR A 188 18.68 6.21 -19.18
CA THR A 188 19.45 5.24 -19.98
C THR A 188 18.67 4.00 -20.35
N SER A 189 17.57 3.71 -19.66
CA SER A 189 16.95 2.38 -19.67
C SER A 189 15.62 2.32 -20.43
N ASP A 190 15.05 3.45 -20.82
CA ASP A 190 13.69 3.50 -21.36
C ASP A 190 13.58 3.94 -22.84
N GLY A 191 14.69 4.39 -23.44
CA GLY A 191 14.75 4.80 -24.84
C GLY A 191 13.88 6.02 -25.20
N LEU A 192 13.55 6.88 -24.22
CA LEU A 192 12.70 8.06 -24.45
C LEU A 192 13.24 8.95 -25.58
N GLN A 193 12.46 9.11 -26.65
CA GLN A 193 12.90 9.91 -27.80
C GLN A 193 12.85 11.43 -27.56
N LYS A 194 11.99 11.88 -26.65
CA LYS A 194 11.75 13.30 -26.38
C LYS A 194 12.21 13.65 -24.96
N VAL A 195 13.49 13.99 -24.84
CA VAL A 195 14.09 14.49 -23.61
C VAL A 195 13.94 16.01 -23.56
N PRO A 196 13.65 16.62 -22.40
CA PRO A 196 13.63 18.07 -22.24
C PRO A 196 14.97 18.74 -22.61
N ASP A 197 14.89 19.97 -23.13
CA ASP A 197 16.05 20.72 -23.66
C ASP A 197 16.97 21.28 -22.55
N ASP A 198 16.48 21.39 -21.32
CA ASP A 198 17.23 21.88 -20.17
C ASP A 198 17.20 20.91 -18.97
N GLN A 199 18.14 21.12 -18.04
CA GLN A 199 18.31 20.25 -16.88
C GLN A 199 17.08 20.26 -15.96
N TYR A 200 16.47 21.44 -15.75
CA TYR A 200 15.28 21.57 -14.92
C TYR A 200 14.11 20.73 -15.48
N GLY A 201 13.93 20.78 -16.79
CA GLY A 201 12.96 19.99 -17.53
C GLY A 201 13.22 18.49 -17.39
N ALA A 202 14.48 18.07 -17.49
CA ALA A 202 14.87 16.67 -17.31
C ALA A 202 14.59 16.19 -15.87
N ASP A 203 15.01 16.98 -14.87
CA ASP A 203 14.86 16.64 -13.45
C ASP A 203 13.39 16.54 -13.03
N ARG A 204 12.53 17.47 -13.48
CA ARG A 204 11.08 17.42 -13.17
C ARG A 204 10.39 16.22 -13.82
N LEU A 205 10.79 15.85 -15.04
CA LEU A 205 10.25 14.67 -15.72
C LEU A 205 10.69 13.40 -14.99
N GLU A 206 11.97 13.30 -14.63
CA GLU A 206 12.50 12.18 -13.87
C GLU A 206 11.76 12.02 -12.53
N LEU A 207 11.67 13.08 -11.72
CA LEU A 207 11.00 12.98 -10.43
C LEU A 207 9.50 12.70 -10.58
N ALA A 208 8.80 13.29 -11.55
CA ALA A 208 7.40 12.94 -11.79
C ALA A 208 7.19 11.44 -12.08
N ARG A 209 8.15 10.81 -12.76
CA ARG A 209 8.14 9.35 -13.00
C ARG A 209 8.50 8.55 -11.77
N VAL A 210 9.49 8.99 -10.97
CA VAL A 210 9.81 8.36 -9.68
C VAL A 210 8.55 8.27 -8.84
N GLN A 211 7.82 9.39 -8.70
CA GLN A 211 6.58 9.50 -7.94
C GLN A 211 5.47 8.61 -8.50
N ARG A 212 5.29 8.60 -9.83
CA ARG A 212 4.36 7.67 -10.50
C ARG A 212 4.68 6.20 -10.20
N ASP A 213 5.97 5.85 -10.10
CA ASP A 213 6.44 4.47 -9.90
C ASP A 213 6.45 4.03 -8.44
N GLU A 214 6.11 4.90 -7.48
CA GLU A 214 5.97 4.55 -6.05
C GLU A 214 4.84 3.56 -5.75
N ILE A 215 4.16 3.06 -6.78
CA ILE A 215 3.33 1.86 -6.71
C ILE A 215 4.13 0.70 -6.09
N ASP A 216 5.45 0.63 -6.33
CA ASP A 216 6.32 -0.37 -5.70
C ASP A 216 6.50 -0.17 -4.18
N ALA A 217 6.39 1.07 -3.70
CA ALA A 217 6.44 1.44 -2.29
C ALA A 217 5.10 1.13 -1.59
N ILE A 218 3.97 1.41 -2.25
CA ILE A 218 2.63 0.95 -1.83
C ILE A 218 2.66 -0.56 -1.56
N GLU A 219 3.11 -1.34 -2.55
CA GLU A 219 3.19 -2.80 -2.47
C GLU A 219 4.12 -3.26 -1.34
N THR A 220 5.27 -2.59 -1.19
CA THR A 220 6.25 -2.94 -0.17
C THR A 220 5.70 -2.71 1.24
N PHE A 221 5.21 -1.52 1.55
CA PHE A 221 4.68 -1.23 2.89
C PHE A 221 3.45 -2.09 3.21
N ALA A 222 2.60 -2.36 2.22
CA ALA A 222 1.48 -3.30 2.36
C ALA A 222 1.96 -4.73 2.67
N ASN A 223 2.98 -5.22 1.96
CA ASN A 223 3.59 -6.52 2.22
C ASN A 223 4.18 -6.60 3.64
N VAL A 224 4.92 -5.56 4.05
CA VAL A 224 5.46 -5.46 5.42
C VAL A 224 4.34 -5.51 6.46
N LEU A 225 3.26 -4.74 6.26
CA LEU A 225 2.09 -4.76 7.17
C LEU A 225 1.47 -6.15 7.26
N PHE A 226 1.35 -6.85 6.14
CA PHE A 226 0.80 -8.20 6.09
C PHE A 226 1.72 -9.22 6.80
N ASP A 227 3.01 -9.19 6.53
CA ASP A 227 3.97 -10.18 7.01
C ASP A 227 4.38 -9.99 8.46
N LEU A 228 4.26 -8.77 9.00
CA LEU A 228 4.45 -8.52 10.42
C LEU A 228 3.31 -9.14 11.22
N ASP A 229 3.49 -10.40 11.60
CA ASP A 229 2.55 -11.10 12.47
C ASP A 229 2.58 -10.50 13.89
N ASN A 230 1.42 -10.39 14.52
CA ASN A 230 1.25 -9.86 15.87
C ASN A 230 1.84 -8.45 16.14
N ALA A 231 2.05 -7.64 15.10
CA ALA A 231 2.51 -6.26 15.24
C ALA A 231 1.63 -5.45 16.23
N PRO A 232 2.23 -4.53 17.02
CA PRO A 232 1.47 -3.53 17.76
C PRO A 232 0.54 -2.75 16.82
N PHE A 233 -0.65 -2.39 17.30
CA PHE A 233 -1.65 -1.73 16.45
C PHE A 233 -1.13 -0.38 15.94
N GLU A 234 -0.39 0.35 16.77
CA GLU A 234 0.21 1.63 16.43
C GLU A 234 1.18 1.50 15.24
N LEU A 235 1.94 0.40 15.18
CA LEU A 235 2.82 0.11 14.05
C LEU A 235 2.00 -0.15 12.77
N VAL A 236 0.89 -0.89 12.88
CA VAL A 236 -0.03 -1.14 11.76
C VAL A 236 -0.67 0.15 11.26
N GLU A 237 -1.10 1.04 12.17
CA GLU A 237 -1.70 2.35 11.85
C GLU A 237 -0.69 3.24 11.11
N GLN A 238 0.57 3.25 11.55
CA GLN A 238 1.63 4.01 10.87
C GLN A 238 1.99 3.44 9.49
N LEU A 239 2.10 2.10 9.35
CA LEU A 239 2.34 1.49 8.04
C LEU A 239 1.19 1.75 7.07
N ALA A 240 -0.06 1.72 7.55
CA ALA A 240 -1.21 2.08 6.72
C ALA A 240 -1.15 3.54 6.27
N ARG A 241 -0.65 4.45 7.12
CA ARG A 241 -0.41 5.85 6.73
C ARG A 241 0.65 5.96 5.64
N PHE A 242 1.77 5.23 5.75
CA PHE A 242 2.80 5.23 4.70
C PHE A 242 2.23 4.72 3.37
N VAL A 243 1.46 3.63 3.40
CA VAL A 243 0.80 3.10 2.18
C VAL A 243 -0.09 4.15 1.50
N GLU A 244 -0.81 4.97 2.27
CA GLU A 244 -1.61 6.09 1.73
C GLU A 244 -0.76 7.25 1.18
N ASP A 245 0.34 7.58 1.85
CA ASP A 245 1.25 8.61 1.35
C ASP A 245 1.80 8.21 -0.03
N GLU A 246 2.24 6.96 -0.20
CA GLU A 246 2.73 6.48 -1.50
C GLU A 246 1.61 6.41 -2.54
N ALA A 247 0.37 6.12 -2.13
CA ALA A 247 -0.78 6.19 -3.03
C ALA A 247 -0.98 7.60 -3.59
N ARG A 248 -0.88 8.62 -2.74
CA ARG A 248 -0.94 10.02 -3.17
C ARG A 248 0.26 10.42 -4.00
N HIS A 249 1.46 9.91 -3.72
CA HIS A 249 2.64 10.16 -4.53
C HIS A 249 2.47 9.62 -5.96
N VAL A 250 1.88 8.43 -6.09
CA VAL A 250 1.51 7.85 -7.40
C VAL A 250 0.51 8.73 -8.14
N GLU A 251 -0.55 9.18 -7.49
CA GLU A 251 -1.55 10.08 -8.10
C GLU A 251 -0.94 11.43 -8.50
N ALA A 252 -0.11 12.01 -7.62
CA ALA A 252 0.61 13.24 -7.91
C ALA A 252 1.56 13.05 -9.10
N GLY A 253 2.28 11.92 -9.18
CA GLY A 253 3.10 11.52 -10.32
C GLY A 253 2.32 11.48 -11.63
N HIS A 254 1.14 10.85 -11.63
CA HIS A 254 0.25 10.82 -12.81
C HIS A 254 -0.16 12.23 -13.24
N ALA A 255 -0.61 13.06 -12.29
CA ALA A 255 -1.03 14.43 -12.55
C ALA A 255 0.12 15.29 -13.08
N MET A 256 1.32 15.14 -12.49
CA MET A 256 2.53 15.85 -12.93
C MET A 256 2.91 15.46 -14.35
N LEU A 257 2.91 14.17 -14.70
CA LEU A 257 3.23 13.71 -16.05
C LEU A 257 2.23 14.23 -17.09
N ALA A 258 0.93 14.17 -16.77
CA ALA A 258 -0.11 14.73 -17.62
C ALA A 258 0.08 16.25 -17.82
N ASN A 259 0.40 16.98 -16.75
CA ASN A 259 0.70 18.42 -16.82
C ASN A 259 1.95 18.74 -17.66
N LEU A 260 2.94 17.85 -17.66
CA LEU A 260 4.13 17.95 -18.51
C LEU A 260 3.87 17.55 -19.98
N GLY A 261 2.65 17.14 -20.31
CA GLY A 261 2.25 16.76 -21.67
C GLY A 261 2.61 15.33 -22.06
N TYR A 262 2.84 14.46 -21.08
CA TYR A 262 3.06 13.02 -21.28
C TYR A 262 1.81 12.23 -20.89
N ASP A 263 1.51 11.16 -21.62
CA ASP A 263 0.61 10.13 -21.11
C ASP A 263 1.37 9.31 -20.04
N PRO A 264 0.89 9.26 -18.78
CA PRO A 264 1.54 8.50 -17.72
C PRO A 264 1.73 7.01 -18.06
N PHE A 265 0.88 6.42 -18.91
CA PHE A 265 0.93 5.00 -19.27
C PHE A 265 1.89 4.70 -20.44
N GLU A 266 2.18 5.68 -21.30
CA GLU A 266 3.11 5.49 -22.42
C GLU A 266 4.58 5.45 -21.97
N LEU A 267 4.88 6.01 -20.80
CA LEU A 267 6.21 5.99 -20.22
C LEU A 267 6.47 4.65 -19.50
N PRO A 268 7.59 3.95 -19.75
CA PRO A 268 7.86 2.69 -19.08
C PRO A 268 7.90 2.81 -17.55
N CYS A 269 7.36 1.82 -16.85
CA CYS A 269 7.32 1.69 -15.39
C CYS A 269 8.39 0.68 -14.94
N SER A 270 9.20 1.07 -13.95
CA SER A 270 10.14 0.13 -13.35
C SER A 270 9.44 -0.80 -12.36
N ILE A 271 9.84 -2.07 -12.30
CA ILE A 271 9.39 -3.01 -11.27
C ILE A 271 10.55 -3.60 -10.44
N ILE A 272 11.79 -3.16 -10.67
CA ILE A 272 12.96 -3.76 -10.00
C ILE A 272 12.89 -3.59 -8.48
N GLY A 273 12.37 -2.47 -7.98
CA GLY A 273 12.25 -2.20 -6.55
C GLY A 273 11.40 -3.24 -5.83
N ILE A 274 10.20 -3.52 -6.33
CA ILE A 274 9.35 -4.56 -5.73
C ILE A 274 9.88 -5.97 -5.98
N ASN A 275 10.47 -6.28 -7.14
CA ASN A 275 11.09 -7.60 -7.38
C ASN A 275 12.19 -7.92 -6.37
N VAL A 276 12.95 -6.90 -5.97
CA VAL A 276 13.98 -7.03 -4.92
C VAL A 276 13.34 -7.18 -3.54
N ARG A 277 12.36 -6.34 -3.20
CA ARG A 277 11.81 -6.24 -1.84
C ARG A 277 10.76 -7.28 -1.48
N ALA A 278 9.87 -7.66 -2.40
CA ALA A 278 8.79 -8.60 -2.13
C ALA A 278 9.24 -9.94 -1.51
N PRO A 279 10.37 -10.57 -1.93
CA PRO A 279 10.86 -11.80 -1.31
C PRO A 279 11.69 -11.58 -0.04
N MET A 280 12.00 -10.34 0.36
CA MET A 280 12.77 -10.06 1.56
C MET A 280 11.93 -10.26 2.84
N PRO A 281 12.57 -10.62 3.98
CA PRO A 281 11.91 -10.55 5.28
C PRO A 281 11.37 -9.13 5.55
N PRO A 282 10.21 -8.97 6.21
CA PRO A 282 9.50 -7.69 6.29
C PRO A 282 10.34 -6.55 6.87
N VAL A 283 11.11 -6.84 7.92
CA VAL A 283 11.95 -5.82 8.56
C VAL A 283 13.08 -5.36 7.65
N LEU A 284 13.66 -6.28 6.86
CA LEU A 284 14.70 -5.93 5.90
C LEU A 284 14.13 -5.22 4.66
N ALA A 285 12.94 -5.61 4.20
CA ALA A 285 12.23 -4.91 3.13
C ALA A 285 11.88 -3.47 3.53
N PHE A 286 11.38 -3.28 4.75
CA PHE A 286 11.09 -1.98 5.34
C PHE A 286 12.36 -1.13 5.48
N ALA A 287 13.42 -1.69 6.05
CA ALA A 287 14.71 -1.01 6.17
C ALA A 287 15.24 -0.60 4.79
N GLN A 288 15.13 -1.48 3.79
CA GLN A 288 15.57 -1.16 2.44
C GLN A 288 14.82 0.07 1.89
N LEU A 289 13.48 0.06 1.92
CA LEU A 289 12.70 1.17 1.39
C LEU A 289 12.96 2.48 2.17
N ASN A 290 12.92 2.43 3.50
CA ASN A 290 12.99 3.62 4.35
C ASN A 290 14.37 4.31 4.35
N ILE A 291 15.46 3.56 4.08
CA ILE A 291 16.82 4.09 4.14
C ILE A 291 17.36 4.49 2.77
N PHE A 292 16.92 3.78 1.73
CA PHE A 292 17.45 3.95 0.38
C PHE A 292 16.53 4.83 -0.48
N GLY A 293 15.20 4.67 -0.39
CA GLY A 293 14.24 5.47 -1.17
C GLY A 293 14.14 6.94 -0.71
N GLU A 294 14.00 7.16 0.59
CA GLU A 294 13.50 8.45 1.11
C GLU A 294 14.64 9.48 1.36
N LEU A 295 15.83 9.06 1.82
CA LEU A 295 16.86 10.01 2.29
C LEU A 295 17.55 10.82 1.17
N ASN A 296 17.66 10.29 -0.04
CA ASN A 296 18.34 10.96 -1.16
C ASN A 296 17.37 11.78 -2.02
N ILE A 297 16.11 11.36 -2.11
CA ILE A 297 15.07 12.02 -2.91
C ILE A 297 14.57 13.30 -2.23
N VAL A 298 14.47 13.32 -0.90
CA VAL A 298 14.00 14.46 -0.07
C VAL A 298 14.70 15.77 -0.46
N GLY A 299 16.03 15.73 -0.58
CA GLY A 299 16.80 16.91 -0.96
C GLY A 299 16.48 17.41 -2.38
N ARG A 300 16.34 16.48 -3.34
CA ARG A 300 16.01 16.78 -4.74
C ARG A 300 14.61 17.37 -4.88
N LEU A 301 13.63 16.79 -4.18
CA LEU A 301 12.23 17.25 -4.18
C LEU A 301 12.12 18.71 -3.72
N ASN A 302 12.74 19.04 -2.58
CA ASN A 302 12.74 20.42 -2.09
C ASN A 302 13.41 21.39 -3.07
N VAL A 303 14.56 21.01 -3.64
CA VAL A 303 15.25 21.86 -4.63
C VAL A 303 14.37 22.10 -5.85
N LEU A 304 13.73 21.05 -6.40
CA LEU A 304 12.85 21.20 -7.55
C LEU A 304 11.58 22.00 -7.23
N ALA A 305 11.00 21.83 -6.05
CA ALA A 305 9.87 22.65 -5.60
C ALA A 305 10.24 24.14 -5.61
N GLN A 306 11.37 24.51 -5.00
CA GLN A 306 11.85 25.91 -4.99
C GLN A 306 12.19 26.42 -6.39
N GLN A 307 12.78 25.59 -7.25
CA GLN A 307 13.06 25.95 -8.64
C GLN A 307 11.78 26.15 -9.47
N ALA A 308 10.73 25.39 -9.20
CA ALA A 308 9.42 25.50 -9.84
C ALA A 308 8.72 26.79 -9.41
N TYR A 309 8.67 27.10 -8.10
CA TYR A 309 8.15 28.37 -7.60
C TYR A 309 8.90 29.58 -8.18
N ALA A 310 10.23 29.51 -8.30
CA ALA A 310 11.02 30.57 -8.91
C ALA A 310 10.78 30.76 -10.42
N ARG A 311 10.08 29.83 -11.06
CA ARG A 311 9.70 29.84 -12.49
C ARG A 311 8.20 30.03 -12.69
N ASP A 312 7.46 30.40 -11.64
CA ASP A 312 6.02 30.53 -11.64
C ASP A 312 5.27 29.23 -12.04
N ASP A 313 5.89 28.06 -11.84
CA ASP A 313 5.28 26.73 -11.99
C ASP A 313 4.73 26.25 -10.64
N ASP A 314 3.66 26.91 -10.20
CA ASP A 314 3.02 26.69 -8.90
C ASP A 314 2.50 25.26 -8.71
N LEU A 315 2.07 24.61 -9.81
CA LEU A 315 1.50 23.27 -9.75
C LEU A 315 2.59 22.25 -9.41
N ILE A 316 3.69 22.27 -10.16
CA ILE A 316 4.84 21.39 -9.89
C ILE A 316 5.49 21.74 -8.55
N GLY A 317 5.59 23.03 -8.24
CA GLY A 317 6.10 23.50 -6.95
C GLY A 317 5.34 22.90 -5.78
N LYS A 318 4.00 22.99 -5.79
CA LYS A 318 3.15 22.41 -4.74
C LYS A 318 3.24 20.90 -4.69
N ALA A 319 3.19 20.22 -5.85
CA ALA A 319 3.25 18.76 -5.90
C ALA A 319 4.52 18.23 -5.20
N PHE A 320 5.70 18.73 -5.57
CA PHE A 320 6.95 18.28 -4.94
C PHE A 320 7.11 18.74 -3.49
N ASP A 321 6.56 19.89 -3.10
CA ASP A 321 6.61 20.38 -1.72
C ASP A 321 5.78 19.50 -0.77
N PHE A 322 4.59 19.06 -1.21
CA PHE A 322 3.75 18.13 -0.43
C PHE A 322 4.41 16.74 -0.32
N VAL A 323 4.87 16.17 -1.43
CA VAL A 323 5.63 14.91 -1.41
C VAL A 323 6.83 15.03 -0.46
N HIS A 324 7.62 16.09 -0.57
CA HIS A 324 8.75 16.33 0.32
C HIS A 324 8.37 16.36 1.81
N ALA A 325 7.20 16.90 2.16
CA ALA A 325 6.72 16.91 3.53
C ALA A 325 6.37 15.50 4.05
N ASP A 326 5.83 14.65 3.18
CA ASP A 326 5.50 13.26 3.48
C ASP A 326 6.79 12.44 3.65
N GLU A 327 7.74 12.56 2.72
CA GLU A 327 9.05 11.90 2.79
C GLU A 327 9.86 12.28 4.06
N LEU A 328 9.80 13.55 4.48
CA LEU A 328 10.39 13.96 5.76
C LEU A 328 9.74 13.26 6.95
N THR A 329 8.44 12.98 6.86
CA THR A 329 7.72 12.23 7.88
C THR A 329 8.12 10.77 7.86
N HIS A 330 8.24 10.16 6.68
CA HIS A 330 8.68 8.78 6.53
C HIS A 330 10.08 8.56 7.08
N VAL A 331 11.04 9.44 6.80
CA VAL A 331 12.41 9.34 7.35
C VAL A 331 12.41 9.45 8.87
N ARG A 332 11.69 10.45 9.41
CA ARG A 332 11.66 10.71 10.86
C ARG A 332 10.98 9.58 11.61
N ARG A 333 9.89 9.04 11.07
CA ARG A 333 9.10 7.99 11.70
C ARG A 333 9.69 6.61 11.46
N GLY A 334 10.19 6.35 10.28
CA GLY A 334 10.68 5.04 9.85
C GLY A 334 11.84 4.54 10.68
N ARG A 335 12.79 5.40 11.06
CA ARG A 335 13.84 5.02 12.02
C ARG A 335 13.28 4.54 13.36
N LYS A 336 12.20 5.16 13.84
CA LYS A 336 11.53 4.74 15.08
C LYS A 336 10.82 3.40 14.87
N LEU A 337 10.11 3.23 13.76
CA LEU A 337 9.41 1.98 13.43
C LEU A 337 10.40 0.82 13.26
N LEU A 338 11.57 1.05 12.66
CA LEU A 338 12.61 0.03 12.50
C LEU A 338 13.08 -0.52 13.85
N ILE A 339 13.26 0.36 14.84
CA ILE A 339 13.61 -0.04 16.22
C ILE A 339 12.47 -0.84 16.87
N GLU A 340 11.21 -0.47 16.61
CA GLU A 340 10.04 -1.19 17.12
C GLU A 340 9.85 -2.56 16.46
N MET A 341 10.21 -2.69 15.18
CA MET A 341 10.16 -3.93 14.41
C MET A 341 11.28 -4.92 14.75
N ALA A 342 12.47 -4.41 15.08
CA ALA A 342 13.65 -5.21 15.44
C ALA A 342 14.14 -4.90 16.88
N PRO A 343 13.33 -5.22 17.91
CA PRO A 343 13.68 -4.90 19.29
C PRO A 343 14.97 -5.62 19.71
N GLY A 344 15.98 -4.84 20.09
CA GLY A 344 17.27 -5.36 20.56
C GLY A 344 18.33 -5.51 19.46
N GLU A 345 18.00 -5.27 18.20
CA GLU A 345 18.99 -5.17 17.12
C GLU A 345 19.51 -3.74 17.01
N ASN A 346 20.78 -3.60 16.59
CA ASN A 346 21.32 -2.29 16.22
C ASN A 346 20.75 -1.89 14.85
N PRO A 347 20.05 -0.76 14.72
CA PRO A 347 19.47 -0.35 13.45
C PRO A 347 20.48 -0.39 12.31
N ALA A 348 21.71 0.11 12.51
CA ALA A 348 22.77 0.14 11.51
C ALA A 348 23.11 -1.26 10.93
N ASP A 349 23.05 -2.31 11.76
CA ASP A 349 23.30 -3.67 11.32
C ASP A 349 22.13 -4.21 10.50
N VAL A 350 20.89 -3.84 10.85
CA VAL A 350 19.69 -4.15 10.07
C VAL A 350 19.75 -3.48 8.69
N GLU A 351 20.15 -2.20 8.64
CA GLU A 351 20.33 -1.45 7.38
C GLU A 351 21.36 -2.13 6.47
N GLU A 352 22.51 -2.51 7.04
CA GLU A 352 23.59 -3.18 6.31
C GLU A 352 23.18 -4.58 5.82
N ASN A 353 22.40 -5.32 6.61
CA ASN A 353 21.85 -6.61 6.20
C ASN A 353 20.83 -6.46 5.07
N ALA A 354 19.94 -5.46 5.16
CA ALA A 354 18.99 -5.14 4.10
C ALA A 354 19.72 -4.80 2.80
N ARG A 355 20.79 -4.00 2.87
CA ARG A 355 21.64 -3.66 1.71
C ARG A 355 22.27 -4.88 1.06
N ARG A 356 22.91 -5.75 1.85
CA ARG A 356 23.56 -6.98 1.34
C ARG A 356 22.55 -7.91 0.69
N LEU A 357 21.36 -8.02 1.28
CA LEU A 357 20.30 -8.85 0.71
C LEU A 357 19.78 -8.25 -0.60
N ALA A 358 19.49 -6.94 -0.64
CA ALA A 358 19.05 -6.25 -1.85
C ALA A 358 20.07 -6.41 -2.99
N ALA A 359 21.36 -6.26 -2.68
CA ALA A 359 22.43 -6.43 -3.67
C ALA A 359 22.49 -7.85 -4.26
N ARG A 360 22.34 -8.89 -3.43
CA ARG A 360 22.23 -10.28 -3.92
C ARG A 360 20.99 -10.47 -4.81
N ARG A 361 19.84 -9.96 -4.39
CA ARG A 361 18.59 -10.04 -5.17
C ARG A 361 18.72 -9.33 -6.52
N LEU A 362 19.32 -8.15 -6.57
CA LEU A 362 19.63 -7.47 -7.84
C LEU A 362 20.50 -8.34 -8.77
N GLY A 363 21.45 -9.09 -8.22
CA GLY A 363 22.24 -10.06 -8.99
C GLY A 363 21.40 -11.20 -9.56
N GLU A 364 20.45 -11.73 -8.78
CA GLU A 364 19.51 -12.78 -9.21
C GLU A 364 18.53 -12.29 -10.29
N GLU A 365 18.12 -11.02 -10.25
CA GLU A 365 17.31 -10.36 -11.30
C GLU A 365 18.13 -10.03 -12.57
N GLY A 366 19.42 -10.40 -12.60
CA GLY A 366 20.31 -10.19 -13.73
C GLY A 366 20.76 -8.74 -13.90
N VAL A 367 20.59 -7.90 -12.87
CA VAL A 367 20.96 -6.48 -12.92
C VAL A 367 22.48 -6.32 -12.85
N LEU A 368 23.23 -7.24 -12.21
CA LEU A 368 24.71 -7.24 -12.17
C LEU A 368 25.30 -8.64 -11.87
N GLY A 369 26.52 -8.95 -12.34
CA GLY A 369 27.19 -10.26 -12.17
C GLY A 369 27.56 -10.65 -10.73
N GLU A 370 27.75 -11.95 -10.47
CA GLU A 370 27.93 -12.56 -9.13
C GLU A 370 29.00 -11.87 -8.25
N ASP A 371 30.10 -11.41 -8.85
CA ASP A 371 31.19 -10.73 -8.11
C ASP A 371 30.90 -9.25 -7.79
N TYR A 372 29.97 -8.63 -8.52
CA TYR A 372 29.66 -7.20 -8.40
C TYR A 372 28.63 -6.94 -7.29
N ALA A 373 27.65 -7.84 -7.12
CA ALA A 373 26.61 -7.77 -6.08
C ALA A 373 27.17 -7.75 -4.65
N LEU A 374 28.30 -8.42 -4.40
CA LEU A 374 28.95 -8.43 -3.08
C LEU A 374 29.74 -7.13 -2.80
N ALA A 375 30.01 -6.31 -3.81
CA ALA A 375 30.87 -5.13 -3.73
C ALA A 375 30.13 -3.78 -3.87
N LEU A 376 28.81 -3.77 -4.13
CA LEU A 376 28.04 -2.53 -4.32
C LEU A 376 28.07 -1.66 -3.06
N THR A 377 28.55 -0.43 -3.19
CA THR A 377 28.43 0.60 -2.16
C THR A 377 26.98 1.05 -2.01
N ARG A 378 26.64 1.71 -0.88
CA ARG A 378 25.32 2.32 -0.65
C ARG A 378 24.83 3.16 -1.84
N LYS A 379 25.74 3.93 -2.45
CA LYS A 379 25.43 4.77 -3.60
C LYS A 379 25.04 3.96 -4.83
N GLN A 380 25.75 2.87 -5.14
CA GLN A 380 25.49 2.09 -6.35
C GLN A 380 24.21 1.26 -6.28
N VAL A 381 23.82 0.80 -5.08
CA VAL A 381 22.50 0.17 -4.89
C VAL A 381 21.41 1.21 -5.16
N GLY A 382 21.57 2.42 -4.62
CA GLY A 382 20.67 3.54 -4.90
C GLY A 382 20.58 3.85 -6.39
N ASP A 383 21.73 4.06 -7.06
CA ASP A 383 21.76 4.37 -8.50
C ASP A 383 20.98 3.34 -9.34
N LEU A 384 21.12 2.02 -9.07
CA LEU A 384 20.38 0.97 -9.79
C LEU A 384 18.88 1.00 -9.55
N MET A 385 18.50 1.40 -8.33
CA MET A 385 17.13 1.63 -7.91
C MET A 385 16.64 3.03 -8.28
N GLY A 386 17.41 3.81 -9.04
CA GLY A 386 17.02 5.16 -9.46
C GLY A 386 16.99 6.18 -8.32
N GLU A 387 17.82 5.97 -7.30
CA GLU A 387 17.88 6.73 -6.03
C GLU A 387 19.21 7.48 -5.84
#